data_AF-Q2L2V5-F1
#
_entry.id   AF-Q2L2V5-F1
#
_cell.length_a   1.000
_cell.length_b   1.000
_cell.length_c   1.000
_cell.angle_alpha   90.00
_cell.angle_beta   90.00
_cell.angle_gamma   90.00
#
_symmetry.space_group_name_H-M   'P 1'
#
loop_
_entity.id
_entity.type
_entity.pdbx_description
1 polymer ?
#
loop_
_entity_poly.entity_id
_entity_poly.type
_entity_poly.pdbx_seq_one_letter_code
_entity_poly.pdbx_strand_id
1 'polypeptide(L)'
;MADLIKPRSVMIADRDGVEKEFIISRLPATAAREVIAKYPLSNIPKLGDYATSEDVMKKLMSYVAVNVDGRELRLTTQALIDNHVVDGIQLLKLEVEMIEENTGFFGRGGQRGFLDCLLEKLLQSAMPMLTRFLEPSSARD
;
A
#
# COMPACT_ATOMS: atom_id res chain seq x y z
N MET A 1 -1.14 4.48 22.78
CA MET A 1 -1.04 3.81 21.47
C MET A 1 -1.21 2.33 21.71
N ALA A 2 -1.97 1.61 20.88
CA ALA A 2 -2.11 0.16 21.03
C ALA A 2 -0.81 -0.54 20.61
N ASP A 3 -0.42 -1.58 21.34
CA ASP A 3 0.72 -2.43 21.02
C ASP A 3 0.56 -3.09 19.65
N LEU A 4 1.68 -3.46 19.02
CA LEU A 4 1.68 -4.19 17.76
C LEU A 4 1.08 -5.58 18.00
N ILE A 5 0.02 -5.91 17.26
CA ILE A 5 -0.67 -7.20 17.41
C ILE A 5 0.04 -8.22 16.53
N LYS A 6 0.68 -9.22 17.14
CA LYS A 6 1.42 -10.30 16.45
C LYS A 6 2.42 -9.74 15.40
N PRO A 7 3.45 -9.00 15.84
CA PRO A 7 4.44 -8.45 14.92
C PRO A 7 5.19 -9.58 14.19
N ARG A 8 5.49 -9.37 12.91
CA ARG A 8 6.38 -10.23 12.12
C ARG A 8 7.34 -9.41 11.27
N SER A 9 8.54 -9.91 11.08
CA SER A 9 9.50 -9.34 10.14
C SER A 9 9.15 -9.69 8.70
N VAL A 10 9.35 -8.74 7.79
CA VAL A 10 9.22 -8.88 6.34
C VAL A 10 10.36 -8.16 5.64
N MET A 11 10.88 -8.76 4.58
CA MET A 11 11.87 -8.14 3.70
C MET A 11 11.14 -7.50 2.53
N ILE A 12 11.32 -6.18 2.36
CA ILE A 12 10.70 -5.43 1.27
C ILE A 12 11.79 -4.82 0.39
N ALA A 13 11.84 -5.27 -0.86
CA ALA A 13 12.72 -4.74 -1.89
C ALA A 13 12.25 -3.37 -2.39
N ASP A 14 13.17 -2.43 -2.55
CA ASP A 14 12.94 -1.17 -3.26
C ASP A 14 12.86 -1.36 -4.78
N ARG A 15 12.92 -0.27 -5.55
CA ARG A 15 12.93 -0.27 -7.02
C ARG A 15 14.19 -0.92 -7.60
N ASP A 16 15.33 -0.79 -6.94
CA ASP A 16 16.63 -1.33 -7.38
C ASP A 16 16.83 -2.77 -6.91
N GLY A 17 15.90 -3.31 -6.13
CA GLY A 17 15.92 -4.68 -5.62
C GLY A 17 16.64 -4.81 -4.28
N VAL A 18 16.99 -3.71 -3.62
CA VAL A 18 17.63 -3.74 -2.31
C VAL A 18 16.56 -4.01 -1.25
N GLU A 19 16.72 -5.13 -0.56
CA GLU A 19 15.80 -5.53 0.50
C GLU A 19 16.10 -4.83 1.82
N LYS A 20 15.04 -4.38 2.49
CA LYS A 20 15.10 -3.84 3.84
C LYS A 20 14.11 -4.57 4.74
N GLU A 21 14.52 -4.84 5.97
CA GLU A 21 13.66 -5.45 6.97
C GLU A 21 12.70 -4.43 7.57
N PHE A 22 11.42 -4.79 7.61
CA PHE A 22 10.36 -4.07 8.31
C PHE A 22 9.64 -5.03 9.24
N ILE A 23 9.13 -4.50 10.35
CA ILE A 23 8.29 -5.23 11.29
C ILE A 23 6.86 -4.76 11.07
N ILE A 24 6.00 -5.64 10.58
CA ILE A 24 4.60 -5.35 10.34
C ILE A 24 3.74 -6.01 11.40
N SER A 25 2.54 -5.47 11.62
CA SER A 25 1.62 -6.00 12.64
C SER A 25 0.18 -5.97 12.18
N ARG A 26 -0.65 -6.73 12.90
CA ARG A 26 -2.09 -6.68 12.70
C ARG A 26 -2.65 -5.40 13.29
N LEU A 27 -3.59 -4.84 12.55
CA LEU A 27 -4.35 -3.66 12.88
C LEU A 27 -5.44 -4.01 13.92
N PRO A 28 -5.71 -3.12 14.89
CA PRO A 28 -6.92 -3.19 15.69
C PRO A 28 -8.17 -3.16 14.81
N ALA A 29 -9.25 -3.83 15.23
CA ALA A 29 -10.45 -4.04 14.42
C ALA A 29 -11.04 -2.75 13.80
N THR A 30 -11.02 -1.64 14.54
CA THR A 30 -11.51 -0.34 14.06
C THR A 30 -10.58 0.28 13.00
N ALA A 31 -9.26 0.17 13.18
CA ALA A 31 -8.28 0.62 12.21
C ALA A 31 -8.31 -0.24 10.93
N ALA A 32 -8.41 -1.57 11.08
CA ALA A 32 -8.55 -2.50 9.97
C ALA A 32 -9.79 -2.17 9.12
N ARG A 33 -10.96 -2.00 9.73
CA ARG A 33 -12.19 -1.64 9.03
C ARG A 33 -12.05 -0.35 8.22
N GLU A 34 -11.38 0.65 8.78
CA GLU A 34 -11.20 1.94 8.11
C GLU A 34 -10.26 1.82 6.90
N VAL A 35 -9.13 1.13 7.04
CA VAL A 35 -8.20 0.88 5.94
C VAL A 35 -8.90 0.10 4.83
N ILE A 36 -9.60 -0.99 5.15
CA ILE A 36 -10.30 -1.83 4.16
C ILE A 36 -11.41 -1.08 3.45
N ALA A 37 -12.14 -0.21 4.15
CA ALA A 37 -13.23 0.55 3.56
C ALA A 37 -12.74 1.66 2.63
N LYS A 38 -11.63 2.34 2.99
CA LYS A 38 -11.16 3.53 2.28
C LYS A 38 -10.14 3.21 1.19
N TYR A 39 -9.20 2.31 1.45
CA TYR A 39 -8.05 2.04 0.58
C TYR A 39 -8.43 1.58 -0.85
N PRO A 40 -9.43 0.70 -1.04
CA PRO A 40 -9.92 0.36 -2.38
C PRO A 40 -10.52 1.55 -3.14
N LEU A 41 -11.17 2.47 -2.44
CA LEU A 41 -11.89 3.60 -3.03
C LEU A 41 -10.95 4.78 -3.31
N SER A 42 -9.97 5.02 -2.43
CA SER A 42 -9.01 6.13 -2.52
C SER A 42 -7.95 5.91 -3.59
N ASN A 43 -7.68 4.67 -3.99
CA ASN A 43 -6.70 4.32 -5.04
C ASN A 43 -7.31 4.11 -6.43
N ILE A 44 -8.62 4.36 -6.64
CA ILE A 44 -9.25 4.34 -7.98
C ILE A 44 -8.94 5.65 -8.71
N PRO A 45 -8.26 5.64 -9.87
CA PRO A 45 -8.01 6.83 -10.68
C PRO A 45 -9.34 7.50 -11.06
N LYS A 46 -9.42 8.81 -10.80
CA LYS A 46 -10.57 9.73 -11.00
C LYS A 46 -11.62 9.79 -9.88
N LEU A 47 -11.60 8.92 -8.88
CA LEU A 47 -12.51 9.00 -7.71
C LEU A 47 -11.77 9.17 -6.38
N GLY A 48 -10.44 8.99 -6.38
CA GLY A 48 -9.60 9.08 -5.19
C GLY A 48 -9.49 10.49 -4.65
N ASP A 49 -9.94 10.68 -3.41
CA ASP A 49 -9.51 11.80 -2.58
C ASP A 49 -8.09 11.50 -2.07
N TYR A 50 -7.11 12.15 -2.68
CA TYR A 50 -5.70 11.97 -2.36
C TYR A 50 -5.41 12.23 -0.88
N ALA A 51 -6.07 13.22 -0.27
CA ALA A 51 -5.91 13.53 1.14
C ALA A 51 -6.39 12.36 2.03
N THR A 52 -7.52 11.76 1.66
CA THR A 52 -8.03 10.56 2.33
C THR A 52 -7.10 9.35 2.12
N SER A 53 -6.47 9.20 0.95
CA SER A 53 -5.50 8.12 0.72
C SER A 53 -4.24 8.29 1.56
N GLU A 54 -3.72 9.51 1.64
CA GLU A 54 -2.53 9.85 2.43
C GLU A 54 -2.76 9.59 3.94
N ASP A 55 -3.92 9.98 4.47
CA ASP A 55 -4.28 9.73 5.87
C ASP A 55 -4.39 8.22 6.18
N VAL A 56 -4.95 7.44 5.26
CA VAL A 56 -5.05 5.98 5.40
C VAL A 56 -3.67 5.33 5.33
N MET A 57 -2.80 5.80 4.42
CA MET A 57 -1.41 5.34 4.33
C MET A 57 -0.63 5.64 5.61
N LYS A 58 -0.69 6.88 6.13
CA LYS A 58 -0.04 7.26 7.39
C LYS A 58 -0.55 6.41 8.55
N LYS A 59 -1.87 6.16 8.58
CA LYS A 59 -2.48 5.28 9.58
C LYS A 59 -1.95 3.85 9.46
N LEU A 60 -1.84 3.30 8.26
CA LEU A 60 -1.30 1.97 8.01
C LEU A 60 0.16 1.87 8.46
N MET A 61 0.99 2.83 8.04
CA MET A 61 2.42 2.90 8.39
C MET A 61 2.67 3.07 9.90
N SER A 62 1.74 3.68 10.64
CA SER A 62 1.84 3.77 12.11
C SER A 62 1.90 2.41 12.81
N TYR A 63 1.49 1.32 12.14
CA TYR A 63 1.56 -0.07 12.62
C TYR A 63 2.72 -0.87 12.03
N VAL A 64 3.61 -0.18 11.30
CA VAL A 64 4.90 -0.69 10.84
C VAL A 64 5.99 -0.13 11.74
N ALA A 65 7.00 -0.94 12.01
CA ALA A 65 8.22 -0.54 12.67
C ALA A 65 9.46 -0.96 11.88
N VAL A 66 10.57 -0.34 12.21
CA VAL A 66 11.92 -0.73 11.76
C VAL A 66 12.78 -0.95 12.99
N ASN A 67 13.78 -1.82 12.87
CA ASN A 67 14.79 -1.96 13.91
C ASN A 67 15.88 -0.90 13.70
N VAL A 68 16.06 -0.02 14.69
CA VAL A 68 17.14 0.97 14.73
C VAL A 68 17.92 0.73 16.00
N ASP A 69 19.18 0.29 15.86
CA ASP A 69 20.10 0.04 16.97
C ASP A 69 19.53 -0.91 18.05
N GLY A 70 18.80 -1.94 17.64
CA GLY A 70 18.20 -2.93 18.53
C GLY A 70 16.88 -2.47 19.16
N ARG A 71 16.33 -1.33 18.75
CA ARG A 71 15.03 -0.81 19.21
C ARG A 71 14.04 -0.77 18.07
N GLU A 72 12.80 -1.19 18.37
CA GLU A 72 11.70 -1.07 17.44
C GLU A 72 11.21 0.38 17.38
N LEU A 73 11.37 1.01 16.22
CA LEU A 73 10.90 2.36 15.93
C LEU A 73 9.72 2.30 14.98
N ARG A 74 8.54 2.72 15.47
CA ARG A 74 7.30 2.75 14.66
C ARG A 74 7.30 3.95 13.71
N LEU A 75 6.84 3.74 12.47
CA LEU A 75 6.75 4.76 11.43
C LEU A 75 5.49 5.63 11.60
N THR A 76 5.42 6.37 12.69
CA THR A 76 4.21 7.10 13.12
C THR A 76 4.06 8.48 12.49
N THR A 77 5.10 8.99 11.85
CA THR A 77 5.12 10.32 11.23
C THR A 77 5.63 10.21 9.81
N GLN A 78 5.25 11.18 8.97
CA GLN A 78 5.73 11.27 7.59
C GLN A 78 7.25 11.33 7.52
N ALA A 79 7.89 12.11 8.39
CA ALA A 79 9.35 12.17 8.44
C ALA A 79 10.00 10.80 8.76
N LEU A 80 9.37 9.96 9.59
CA LEU A 80 9.88 8.61 9.85
C LEU A 80 9.67 7.70 8.64
N ILE A 81 8.54 7.82 7.94
CA ILE A 81 8.28 7.07 6.70
C ILE A 81 9.31 7.47 5.65
N ASP A 82 9.48 8.76 5.38
CA ASP A 82 10.38 9.29 4.35
C ASP A 82 11.86 8.96 4.63
N ASN A 83 12.25 8.84 5.90
CA ASN A 83 13.63 8.46 6.28
C ASN A 83 13.89 6.95 6.20
N HIS A 84 12.86 6.12 6.38
CA HIS A 84 13.02 4.68 6.49
C HIS A 84 12.50 3.89 5.28
N VAL A 85 11.66 4.49 4.45
CA VAL A 85 11.16 3.91 3.20
C VAL A 85 11.82 4.65 2.04
N VAL A 86 12.65 3.94 1.28
CA VAL A 86 13.60 4.52 0.31
C VAL A 86 12.89 5.10 -0.90
N ASP A 87 11.83 4.45 -1.36
CA ASP A 87 11.07 4.91 -2.53
C ASP A 87 9.58 4.51 -2.47
N GLY A 88 8.81 5.05 -3.41
CA GLY A 88 7.38 4.77 -3.53
C GLY A 88 7.04 3.32 -3.91
N ILE A 89 7.98 2.55 -4.49
CA ILE A 89 7.77 1.13 -4.81
C ILE A 89 7.87 0.29 -3.54
N GLN A 90 8.85 0.58 -2.69
CA GLN A 90 9.02 -0.01 -1.37
C GLN A 90 7.82 0.31 -0.48
N LEU A 91 7.35 1.57 -0.52
CA LEU A 91 6.14 1.99 0.19
C LEU A 91 4.93 1.18 -0.27
N LEU A 92 4.70 1.09 -1.58
CA LEU A 92 3.56 0.34 -2.14
C LEU A 92 3.60 -1.15 -1.78
N LYS A 93 4.77 -1.80 -1.88
CA LYS A 93 4.93 -3.21 -1.50
C LYS A 93 4.66 -3.42 -0.01
N LEU A 94 5.12 -2.50 0.83
CA LEU A 94 4.87 -2.54 2.28
C LEU A 94 3.39 -2.36 2.61
N GLU A 95 2.68 -1.46 1.91
CA GLU A 95 1.23 -1.29 2.02
C GLU A 95 0.48 -2.57 1.62
N VAL A 96 0.89 -3.21 0.53
CA VAL A 96 0.36 -4.49 0.05
C VAL A 96 0.53 -5.59 1.11
N GLU A 97 1.73 -5.73 1.67
CA GLU A 97 2.03 -6.74 2.70
C GLU A 97 1.21 -6.50 3.98
N MET A 98 1.05 -5.22 4.37
CA MET A 98 0.20 -4.84 5.50
C MET A 98 -1.28 -5.17 5.26
N ILE A 99 -1.80 -4.93 4.06
CA ILE A 99 -3.18 -5.29 3.70
C ILE A 99 -3.34 -6.81 3.75
N GLU A 100 -2.37 -7.55 3.21
CA GLU A 100 -2.42 -9.01 3.18
C GLU A 100 -2.42 -9.63 4.57
N GLU A 101 -1.53 -9.18 5.46
CA GLU A 101 -1.48 -9.66 6.85
C GLU A 101 -2.80 -9.43 7.60
N ASN A 102 -3.52 -8.36 7.26
CA ASN A 102 -4.72 -7.93 7.97
C ASN A 102 -6.02 -8.50 7.45
N THR A 103 -6.05 -8.95 6.20
CA THR A 103 -7.29 -9.33 5.53
C THR A 103 -7.23 -10.65 4.80
N GLY A 104 -6.04 -11.16 4.49
CA GLY A 104 -5.86 -12.25 3.53
C GLY A 104 -6.41 -11.90 2.14
N PHE A 105 -6.38 -10.62 1.78
CA PHE A 105 -6.99 -10.05 0.57
C PHE A 105 -6.50 -10.65 -0.75
N PHE A 106 -5.21 -11.01 -0.81
CA PHE A 106 -4.52 -11.61 -1.94
C PHE A 106 -4.69 -13.13 -1.98
N GLY A 107 -5.37 -13.71 -0.98
CA GLY A 107 -5.77 -15.11 -0.98
C GLY A 107 -4.67 -16.04 -0.48
N ARG A 108 -5.03 -16.92 0.47
CA ARG A 108 -4.20 -18.08 0.82
C ARG A 108 -4.19 -19.06 -0.35
N GLY A 109 -3.04 -19.20 -1.02
CA GLY A 109 -2.72 -20.39 -1.82
C GLY A 109 -3.55 -20.60 -3.09
N GLY A 110 -3.54 -19.63 -4.02
CA GLY A 110 -3.98 -19.85 -5.40
C GLY A 110 -5.43 -19.50 -5.74
N GLN A 111 -6.14 -18.76 -4.87
CA GLN A 111 -7.41 -18.11 -5.24
C GLN A 111 -7.18 -16.64 -5.56
N ARG A 112 -7.63 -16.19 -6.75
CA ARG A 112 -7.67 -14.78 -7.22
C ARG A 112 -7.92 -13.81 -6.06
N GLY A 113 -6.95 -12.94 -5.79
CA GLY A 113 -7.08 -11.92 -4.75
C GLY A 113 -8.15 -10.89 -5.10
N PHE A 114 -8.73 -10.25 -4.08
CA PHE A 114 -9.62 -9.10 -4.30
C PHE A 114 -8.90 -7.95 -5.01
N LEU A 115 -7.58 -7.81 -4.79
CA LEU A 115 -6.77 -6.83 -5.51
C LEU A 115 -6.51 -7.23 -6.96
N ASP A 116 -6.38 -8.50 -7.32
CA ASP A 116 -6.34 -8.92 -8.73
C ASP A 116 -7.65 -8.56 -9.44
N CYS A 117 -8.79 -8.76 -8.77
CA CYS A 117 -10.10 -8.40 -9.29
C CYS A 117 -10.27 -6.87 -9.42
N LEU A 118 -9.77 -6.09 -8.45
CA LEU A 118 -9.77 -4.63 -8.54
C LEU A 118 -8.82 -4.11 -9.59
N LEU A 119 -7.59 -4.65 -9.70
CA LEU A 119 -6.63 -4.29 -10.72
C LEU A 119 -7.17 -4.63 -12.11
N GLU A 120 -7.73 -5.82 -12.31
CA GLU A 120 -8.38 -6.19 -13.58
C GLU A 120 -9.47 -5.18 -13.95
N LYS A 121 -10.34 -4.80 -13.01
CA LYS A 121 -11.41 -3.81 -13.25
C LYS A 121 -10.86 -2.42 -13.53
N LEU A 122 -9.81 -2.01 -12.83
CA LEU A 122 -9.17 -0.70 -12.97
C LEU A 122 -8.40 -0.60 -14.29
N LEU A 123 -7.70 -1.67 -14.68
CA LEU A 123 -7.05 -1.80 -15.99
C LEU A 123 -8.09 -1.82 -17.12
N GLN A 124 -9.17 -2.59 -16.98
CA GLN A 124 -10.29 -2.60 -17.94
C GLN A 124 -10.98 -1.23 -18.05
N SER A 125 -11.03 -0.44 -16.97
CA SER A 125 -11.60 0.90 -16.96
C SER A 125 -10.63 1.97 -17.50
N ALA A 126 -9.32 1.81 -17.29
CA ALA A 126 -8.29 2.74 -17.76
C ALA A 126 -7.89 2.51 -19.23
N MET A 127 -7.94 1.27 -19.74
CA MET A 127 -7.63 0.95 -21.15
C MET A 127 -8.43 1.79 -22.16
N PRO A 128 -9.77 1.88 -22.11
CA PRO A 128 -10.52 2.69 -23.09
C PRO A 128 -10.21 4.18 -23.01
N MET A 129 -9.64 4.65 -21.89
CA MET A 129 -9.25 6.04 -21.69
C MET A 129 -7.84 6.32 -22.23
N LEU A 130 -6.89 5.40 -22.02
CA LEU A 130 -5.54 5.50 -22.58
C LEU A 130 -5.53 5.37 -24.11
N THR A 131 -6.36 4.49 -24.68
CA THR A 131 -6.53 4.41 -26.15
C THR A 131 -7.07 5.72 -26.72
N ARG A 132 -8.02 6.37 -26.01
CA ARG A 132 -8.59 7.68 -26.39
C ARG A 132 -7.62 8.86 -26.30
N PHE A 133 -6.54 8.76 -25.53
CA PHE A 133 -5.51 9.80 -25.45
C PHE A 133 -4.33 9.56 -26.41
N LEU A 134 -4.20 8.34 -26.96
CA LEU A 134 -3.20 8.00 -27.96
C LEU A 134 -3.69 8.23 -29.40
N GLU A 135 -5.02 8.22 -29.63
CA GLU A 135 -5.65 8.64 -30.88
C GLU A 135 -6.30 10.04 -30.69
N PRO A 136 -5.80 11.20 -31.17
CA PRO A 136 -4.65 11.48 -32.04
C PRO A 136 -3.82 12.72 -31.58
N SER A 137 -2.53 12.55 -31.21
CA SER A 137 -1.56 13.67 -31.24
C SER A 137 -0.62 13.61 -32.46
N SER A 138 -0.79 12.60 -33.32
CA SER A 138 0.05 12.37 -34.52
C SER A 138 -0.54 12.95 -35.82
N ALA A 139 -1.50 13.88 -35.76
CA ALA A 139 -2.07 14.51 -36.95
C ALA A 139 -2.08 16.04 -36.82
N ARG A 140 -0.89 16.63 -36.74
CA ARG A 140 -0.63 18.03 -37.12
C ARG A 140 0.76 18.12 -37.74
N ASP A 141 0.80 17.88 -39.04
CA ASP A 141 1.61 18.60 -40.03
C ASP A 141 0.75 18.76 -41.29
#